data_AF-A0A7M2QQQ1-F1
#
_entry.id   AF-A0A7M2QQQ1-F1
#
_cell.length_a   1.000
_cell.length_b   1.000
_cell.length_c   1.000
_cell.angle_alpha   90.00
_cell.angle_beta   90.00
_cell.angle_gamma   90.00
#
_symmetry.space_group_name_H-M   'P 1'
#
loop_
_entity.id
_entity.type
_entity.pdbx_description
1 polymer ?
#
loop_
_entity_poly.entity_id
_entity_poly.type
_entity_poly.pdbx_seq_one_letter_code
_entity_poly.pdbx_strand_id
1 'polypeptide(L)'
;MGYSEIVVMLLVYSGLIVFFLVPFQSGLSLMNQEQRQFNFITVFKDSLIKIVFHKKSIFALVLLIFVLFGIWFGYKGAEDHFNAHSGYPPISTDLKAICSMWGVLVYTVVLYLLIAFVRTFKIAKNTS
;
A
#
# COMPACT_ATOMS: atom_id res chain seq x y z
N MET A 1 -3.65 19.73 -7.39
CA MET A 1 -4.19 18.53 -6.72
C MET A 1 -4.68 18.90 -5.32
N GLY A 2 -5.95 18.68 -5.03
CA GLY A 2 -6.58 18.99 -3.74
C GLY A 2 -6.49 17.84 -2.73
N TYR A 3 -6.76 18.13 -1.46
CA TYR A 3 -6.76 17.11 -0.39
C TYR A 3 -7.79 15.98 -0.65
N SER A 4 -8.97 16.32 -1.17
CA SER A 4 -10.02 15.35 -1.50
C SER A 4 -9.57 14.34 -2.57
N GLU A 5 -8.84 14.78 -3.58
CA GLU A 5 -8.32 13.92 -4.66
C GLU A 5 -7.30 12.90 -4.10
N ILE A 6 -6.43 13.34 -3.19
CA ILE A 6 -5.46 12.48 -2.51
C ILE A 6 -6.18 11.44 -1.65
N VAL A 7 -7.21 11.84 -0.91
CA VAL A 7 -8.00 10.93 -0.05
C VAL A 7 -8.72 9.87 -0.89
N VAL A 8 -9.37 10.27 -1.98
CA VAL A 8 -10.06 9.33 -2.88
C VAL A 8 -9.06 8.35 -3.51
N MET A 9 -7.92 8.86 -3.99
CA MET A 9 -6.86 8.02 -4.54
C MET A 9 -6.35 7.02 -3.50
N LEU A 10 -6.09 7.45 -2.27
CA LEU A 10 -5.64 6.57 -1.18
C LEU A 10 -6.67 5.48 -0.86
N LEU A 11 -7.97 5.80 -0.89
CA LEU A 11 -9.03 4.84 -0.63
C LEU A 11 -9.04 3.74 -1.71
N VAL A 12 -9.04 4.13 -2.99
CA VAL A 12 -9.00 3.19 -4.12
C VAL A 12 -7.71 2.37 -4.10
N TYR A 13 -6.57 3.04 -3.88
CA TYR A 13 -5.26 2.41 -3.75
C TYR A 13 -5.23 1.34 -2.65
N SER A 14 -5.79 1.65 -1.48
CA SER A 14 -5.81 0.73 -0.34
C SER A 14 -6.60 -0.54 -0.64
N GLY A 15 -7.78 -0.42 -1.27
CA GLY A 15 -8.57 -1.57 -1.68
C GLY A 15 -7.83 -2.48 -2.66
N LEU A 16 -7.16 -1.88 -3.66
CA LEU A 16 -6.38 -2.63 -4.64
C LEU A 16 -5.12 -3.26 -4.03
N ILE A 17 -4.41 -2.56 -3.16
CA ILE A 17 -3.25 -3.10 -2.43
C ILE A 17 -3.64 -4.30 -1.60
N VAL A 18 -4.73 -4.20 -0.83
CA VAL A 18 -5.24 -5.33 -0.03
C VAL A 18 -5.58 -6.50 -0.95
N PHE A 19 -6.24 -6.25 -2.08
CA PHE A 19 -6.56 -7.29 -3.06
C PHE A 19 -5.31 -8.00 -3.62
N PHE A 20 -4.25 -7.27 -3.96
CA PHE A 20 -3.03 -7.88 -4.51
C PHE A 20 -2.17 -8.58 -3.45
N LEU A 21 -2.09 -8.01 -2.23
CA LEU A 21 -1.25 -8.52 -1.16
C LEU A 21 -1.89 -9.68 -0.39
N VAL A 22 -3.22 -9.75 -0.31
CA VAL A 22 -3.90 -10.87 0.33
C VAL A 22 -3.92 -12.06 -0.64
N PRO A 23 -3.21 -13.16 -0.33
CA PRO A 23 -3.23 -14.33 -1.21
C PRO A 23 -4.62 -14.98 -1.18
N PHE A 24 -5.36 -14.87 -2.28
CA PHE A 24 -6.68 -15.49 -2.49
C PHE A 24 -6.67 -17.03 -2.57
N GLN A 25 -5.58 -17.70 -2.19
CA GLN A 25 -5.57 -19.16 -2.20
C GLN A 25 -6.42 -19.70 -1.04
N SER A 26 -7.66 -20.01 -1.42
CA SER A 26 -8.58 -20.94 -0.80
C SER A 26 -7.89 -22.27 -0.52
N GLY A 27 -7.70 -22.58 0.76
CA GLY A 27 -7.56 -23.95 1.24
C GLY A 27 -6.14 -24.53 1.26
N LEU A 28 -5.85 -25.12 2.42
CA LEU A 28 -5.31 -26.48 2.48
C LEU A 28 -3.84 -26.71 2.10
N SER A 29 -2.93 -26.13 2.87
CA SER A 29 -1.66 -26.82 3.22
C SER A 29 -1.18 -26.43 4.61
N LEU A 30 -2.13 -26.38 5.56
CA LEU A 30 -1.86 -26.32 7.00
C LEU A 30 -2.14 -27.68 7.66
N MET A 31 -2.18 -28.75 6.86
CA MET A 31 -2.44 -30.11 7.35
C MET A 31 -1.14 -30.92 7.55
N ASN A 32 0.04 -30.34 7.27
CA ASN A 32 1.33 -31.05 7.35
C ASN A 32 2.44 -30.31 8.11
N GLN A 33 2.13 -29.31 8.96
CA GLN A 33 3.17 -28.67 9.76
C GLN A 33 2.85 -28.82 11.25
N GLU A 34 3.49 -29.85 11.80
CA GLU A 34 3.53 -30.28 13.19
C GLU A 34 3.20 -29.20 14.22
N GLN A 35 2.16 -29.47 15.00
CA GLN A 35 2.09 -29.52 16.47
C GLN A 35 3.33 -29.10 17.31
N ARG A 36 4.04 -28.03 16.95
CA ARG A 36 5.05 -27.34 17.76
C ARG A 36 4.51 -25.99 18.15
N GLN A 37 4.55 -25.70 19.46
CA GLN A 37 4.17 -24.44 20.08
C GLN A 37 4.53 -23.22 19.21
N PHE A 38 3.53 -22.62 18.57
CA PHE A 38 3.73 -21.51 17.65
C PHE A 38 3.95 -20.22 18.44
N ASN A 39 5.17 -19.70 18.38
CA ASN A 39 5.49 -18.38 18.89
C ASN A 39 4.92 -17.34 17.89
N PHE A 40 4.09 -16.39 18.34
CA PHE A 40 3.40 -15.42 17.47
C PHE A 40 4.36 -14.71 16.49
N ILE A 41 5.58 -14.44 16.95
CA ILE A 41 6.65 -13.79 16.17
C ILE A 41 7.04 -14.61 14.93
N THR A 42 7.11 -15.94 15.03
CA THR A 42 7.49 -16.78 13.87
C THR A 42 6.38 -16.78 12.83
N VAL A 43 5.11 -16.88 13.25
CA VAL A 43 3.94 -16.81 12.35
C VAL A 43 3.83 -15.43 11.68
N PHE A 44 4.12 -14.35 12.41
CA PHE A 44 4.15 -13.00 11.85
C PHE A 44 5.25 -12.83 10.80
N LYS A 45 6.47 -13.30 11.08
CA LYS A 45 7.60 -13.25 10.13
C LYS A 45 7.32 -14.05 8.86
N ASP A 46 6.76 -15.25 9.00
CA ASP A 46 6.36 -16.08 7.86
C ASP A 46 5.25 -15.43 7.04
N SER A 47 4.30 -14.76 7.69
CA SER A 47 3.24 -13.99 7.03
C SER A 47 3.83 -12.85 6.19
N LEU A 48 4.78 -12.08 6.74
CA LEU A 48 5.46 -11.00 6.03
C LEU A 48 6.17 -11.50 4.76
N ILE A 49 6.99 -12.55 4.90
CA ILE A 49 7.75 -13.15 3.79
C ILE A 49 6.78 -13.65 2.72
N LYS A 50 5.71 -14.37 3.11
CA LYS A 50 4.71 -14.88 2.17
C LYS A 50 3.99 -13.77 1.43
N ILE A 51 3.74 -12.61 2.05
CA ILE A 51 3.09 -11.48 1.37
C ILE A 51 4.05 -10.84 0.35
N VAL A 52 5.34 -10.66 0.70
CA VAL A 52 6.34 -10.03 -0.19
C VAL A 52 6.70 -10.90 -1.38
N PHE A 53 6.92 -12.19 -1.16
CA PHE A 53 7.41 -13.12 -2.19
C PHE A 53 6.29 -13.79 -3.00
N HIS A 54 5.04 -13.39 -2.83
CA HIS A 54 3.94 -13.92 -3.64
C HIS A 54 3.97 -13.31 -5.06
N LYS A 55 3.65 -14.11 -6.08
CA LYS A 55 3.60 -13.68 -7.50
C LYS A 55 2.74 -12.43 -7.72
N LYS A 56 1.74 -12.18 -6.87
CA LYS A 56 0.86 -11.01 -6.94
C LYS A 56 1.45 -9.72 -6.33
N SER A 57 2.50 -9.83 -5.51
CA SER A 57 3.18 -8.68 -4.89
C SER A 57 3.76 -7.72 -5.93
N ILE A 58 4.14 -8.23 -7.11
CA ILE A 58 4.61 -7.38 -8.22
C ILE A 58 3.53 -6.38 -8.69
N PHE A 59 2.25 -6.77 -8.66
CA PHE A 59 1.16 -5.85 -9.01
C PHE A 59 0.99 -4.75 -7.96
N ALA A 60 1.21 -5.05 -6.68
CA ALA A 60 1.21 -4.04 -5.62
C ALA A 60 2.34 -3.03 -5.80
N LEU A 61 3.54 -3.48 -6.21
CA LEU A 61 4.67 -2.61 -6.51
C LEU A 61 4.43 -1.74 -7.75
N VAL A 62 3.90 -2.33 -8.84
CA VAL A 62 3.52 -1.57 -10.05
C VAL A 62 2.45 -0.53 -9.72
N LEU A 63 1.45 -0.89 -8.89
CA LEU A 63 0.41 0.03 -8.45
C LEU A 63 0.97 1.19 -7.61
N LEU A 64 1.92 0.91 -6.71
CA LEU A 64 2.61 1.96 -5.94
C LEU A 64 3.34 2.93 -6.87
N ILE A 65 4.11 2.42 -7.83
CA ILE A 65 4.80 3.25 -8.83
C ILE A 65 3.79 4.11 -9.60
N PHE A 66 2.69 3.50 -10.07
CA PHE A 66 1.64 4.21 -10.79
C PHE A 66 1.03 5.36 -9.95
N VAL A 67 0.78 5.12 -8.67
CA VAL A 67 0.29 6.15 -7.74
C VAL A 67 1.29 7.28 -7.55
N LEU A 68 2.58 6.97 -7.37
CA LEU A 68 3.62 7.99 -7.22
C LEU A 68 3.72 8.86 -8.49
N PHE A 69 3.69 8.26 -9.68
CA PHE A 69 3.61 9.03 -10.92
C PHE A 69 2.33 9.86 -11.02
N GLY A 70 1.19 9.30 -10.63
CA GLY A 70 -0.09 10.03 -10.61
C GLY A 70 -0.05 11.27 -9.73
N ILE A 71 0.58 11.18 -8.55
CA ILE A 71 0.82 12.33 -7.66
C ILE A 71 1.70 13.37 -8.37
N TRP A 72 2.84 12.95 -8.94
CA TRP A 72 3.76 13.85 -9.63
C TRP A 72 3.06 14.62 -10.75
N PHE A 73 2.43 13.89 -11.68
CA PHE A 73 1.75 14.49 -12.81
C PHE A 73 0.53 15.31 -12.39
N GLY A 74 -0.19 14.92 -11.33
CA GLY A 74 -1.32 15.67 -10.79
C GLY A 74 -0.92 17.02 -10.21
N TYR A 75 0.22 17.10 -9.52
CA TYR A 75 0.77 18.37 -9.05
C TYR A 75 1.32 19.21 -10.20
N LYS A 76 2.14 18.61 -11.07
CA LYS A 76 2.72 19.30 -12.22
C LYS A 76 1.67 19.87 -13.18
N GLY A 77 0.61 19.11 -13.48
CA GLY A 77 -0.50 19.60 -14.30
C GLY A 77 -1.28 20.74 -13.65
N ALA A 78 -1.43 20.75 -12.32
CA ALA A 78 -2.07 21.85 -11.61
C ALA A 78 -1.21 23.12 -11.60
N GLU A 79 0.11 22.96 -11.46
CA GLU A 79 1.09 24.03 -11.56
C GLU A 79 1.12 24.64 -12.96
N ASP A 80 1.23 23.81 -14.01
CA ASP A 80 1.22 24.25 -15.40
C ASP A 80 -0.07 25.02 -15.72
N HIS A 81 -1.22 24.53 -15.28
CA HIS A 81 -2.51 25.19 -15.49
C HIS A 81 -2.56 26.57 -14.81
N PHE A 82 -2.14 26.65 -13.54
CA PHE A 82 -2.11 27.90 -12.78
C PHE A 82 -1.13 28.90 -13.40
N ASN A 83 0.08 28.48 -13.72
CA ASN A 83 1.13 29.35 -14.25
C ASN A 83 0.77 29.87 -15.64
N ALA A 84 0.04 29.11 -16.45
CA ALA A 84 -0.38 29.53 -17.78
C ALA A 84 -1.61 30.44 -17.82
N HIS A 85 -2.53 30.35 -16.84
CA HIS A 85 -3.85 31.00 -16.93
C HIS A 85 -4.20 31.94 -15.77
N SER A 86 -3.42 31.97 -14.68
CA SER A 86 -3.81 32.71 -13.48
C SER A 86 -3.53 34.22 -13.55
N GLY A 87 -2.59 34.64 -14.40
CA GLY A 87 -2.12 36.04 -14.45
C GLY A 87 -1.29 36.47 -13.21
N TYR A 88 -1.01 35.55 -12.29
CA TYR A 88 -0.17 35.75 -11.11
C TYR A 88 1.27 35.27 -11.35
N PRO A 89 2.23 35.64 -10.47
CA PRO A 89 3.58 35.09 -10.53
C PRO A 89 3.58 33.56 -10.47
N PRO A 90 4.55 32.91 -11.13
CA PRO A 90 4.61 31.46 -11.18
C PRO A 90 4.79 30.86 -9.79
N ILE A 91 4.05 29.79 -9.51
CA ILE A 91 4.17 28.99 -8.30
C ILE A 91 4.91 27.69 -8.61
N SER A 92 5.50 27.08 -7.58
CA SER A 92 6.03 25.71 -7.65
C SER A 92 5.33 24.82 -6.63
N THR A 93 5.00 23.60 -7.04
CA THR A 93 4.31 22.60 -6.23
C THR A 93 5.16 21.36 -5.93
N ASP A 94 6.42 21.35 -6.37
CA ASP A 94 7.34 20.21 -6.23
C ASP A 94 7.47 19.71 -4.79
N LEU A 95 7.66 20.62 -3.84
CA LEU A 95 7.80 20.25 -2.43
C LEU A 95 6.53 19.59 -1.87
N LYS A 96 5.36 20.06 -2.29
CA LYS A 96 4.07 19.46 -1.91
C LYS A 96 3.91 18.08 -2.54
N ALA A 97 4.34 17.91 -3.80
CA ALA A 97 4.34 16.62 -4.48
C ALA A 97 5.24 15.60 -3.78
N ILE A 98 6.50 15.98 -3.49
CA ILE A 98 7.47 15.12 -2.79
C ILE A 98 6.97 14.74 -1.40
N CYS A 99 6.44 15.70 -0.63
CA CYS A 99 5.88 15.43 0.70
C CYS A 99 4.69 14.46 0.63
N SER A 100 3.81 14.63 -0.36
CA SER A 100 2.67 13.73 -0.59
C SER A 100 3.14 12.31 -0.95
N MET A 101 4.14 12.17 -1.81
CA MET A 101 4.74 10.87 -2.16
C MET A 101 5.33 10.16 -0.96
N TRP A 102 6.09 10.87 -0.12
CA TRP A 102 6.62 10.33 1.12
C TRP A 102 5.50 9.87 2.07
N GLY A 103 4.43 10.66 2.17
CA GLY A 103 3.24 10.27 2.91
C GLY A 103 2.64 8.95 2.41
N VAL A 104 2.53 8.77 1.10
CA VAL A 104 2.05 7.51 0.51
C VAL A 104 3.00 6.35 0.78
N LEU A 105 4.32 6.54 0.68
CA LEU A 105 5.29 5.48 0.98
C LEU A 105 5.16 5.00 2.43
N VAL A 106 5.13 5.92 3.39
CA VAL A 106 4.94 5.59 4.81
C VAL A 106 3.60 4.90 5.03
N TYR A 107 2.53 5.41 4.41
CA TYR A 107 1.20 4.82 4.47
C TYR A 107 1.19 3.37 3.95
N THR A 108 1.84 3.10 2.83
CA THR A 108 1.94 1.74 2.25
C THR A 108 2.67 0.78 3.17
N VAL A 109 3.75 1.22 3.84
CA VAL A 109 4.46 0.40 4.82
C VAL A 109 3.57 0.06 6.01
N VAL A 110 2.85 1.05 6.55
CA VAL A 110 1.90 0.84 7.66
C VAL A 110 0.79 -0.12 7.25
N LEU A 111 0.21 0.07 6.06
CA LEU A 111 -0.84 -0.78 5.54
C LEU A 111 -0.36 -2.24 5.38
N TYR A 112 0.86 -2.43 4.87
CA TYR A 112 1.48 -3.74 4.74
C TYR A 112 1.65 -4.45 6.10
N LEU A 113 2.15 -3.73 7.12
CA LEU A 113 2.29 -4.27 8.48
C LEU A 113 0.92 -4.64 9.09
N LEU A 114 -0.10 -3.80 8.86
CA LEU A 114 -1.45 -4.04 9.35
C LEU A 114 -2.07 -5.28 8.71
N ILE A 115 -1.89 -5.48 7.40
CA ILE A 115 -2.35 -6.69 6.70
C ILE A 115 -1.68 -7.94 7.28
N ALA A 116 -0.36 -7.90 7.48
CA ALA A 116 0.37 -9.01 8.08
C ALA A 116 -0.13 -9.31 9.51
N PHE A 117 -0.34 -8.28 10.31
CA PHE A 117 -0.84 -8.39 11.69
C PHE A 117 -2.24 -9.01 11.75
N VAL A 118 -3.19 -8.48 10.97
CA VAL A 118 -4.57 -9.00 10.90
C VAL A 118 -4.58 -10.47 10.46
N ARG A 119 -3.71 -10.83 9.51
CA ARG A 119 -3.58 -12.22 9.05
C ARG A 119 -3.07 -13.14 10.15
N THR A 120 -2.02 -12.75 10.86
CA THR A 120 -1.47 -13.54 11.98
C THR A 120 -2.47 -13.67 13.11
N PHE A 121 -3.19 -12.60 13.45
CA PHE A 121 -4.25 -12.62 14.47
C PHE A 121 -5.39 -13.57 14.10
N LYS A 122 -5.81 -13.57 12.82
CA LYS A 122 -6.85 -14.48 12.32
C LYS A 122 -6.41 -15.95 12.40
N ILE A 123 -5.14 -16.25 12.13
CA ILE A 123 -4.59 -17.61 12.27
C ILE A 123 -4.58 -18.03 13.74
N ALA A 124 -4.06 -17.18 14.63
CA ALA A 124 -3.99 -17.47 16.07
C ALA A 124 -5.38 -17.75 16.68
N LYS A 125 -6.40 -16.95 16.31
CA LYS A 125 -7.78 -17.15 16.77
C LYS A 125 -8.39 -18.46 16.29
N ASN A 126 -8.08 -18.91 15.07
CA ASN A 126 -8.64 -20.15 14.52
C ASN A 126 -7.96 -21.42 15.06
N THR A 127 -6.86 -21.30 15.78
CA THR A 127 -6.10 -22.42 16.39
C THR A 127 -6.40 -22.58 17.90
N SER A 128 -7.13 -21.64 18.51
CA SER A 128 -7.64 -21.71 19.88
C SER A 128 -9.08 -22.21 19.92
#